data_AF-A0A1C5MD87-F1
#
_entry.id   AF-A0A1C5MD87-F1
#
_cell.length_a   1.000
_cell.length_b   1.000
_cell.length_c   1.000
_cell.angle_alpha   90.00
_cell.angle_beta   90.00
_cell.angle_gamma   90.00
#
_symmetry.space_group_name_H-M   'P 1'
#
loop_
_entity.id
_entity.type
_entity.pdbx_description
1 polymer ?
#
loop_
_entity_poly.entity_id
_entity_poly.type
_entity_poly.pdbx_seq_one_letter_code
_entity_poly.pdbx_strand_id
1 'polypeptide(L)'
;MATTINYVSFENLKQYDSLLKPFIDGKISDAVKSSIKTIAIVGNTLKFYNVDQPVGETAPVFTIELPETDLSGLIPKIKAAVAGNVVTANADGTVADGGVKITDLAKSADVTKEIGTAKTELEGEIKVNTDAIAKLNGTEDAEGSVANAVKIAKNALQEQITSNKNVLDKLDGAVTVDGSVKKQIKDASDALDAKIGTLDNLTTTNKDNLVEALEEVKTAVGNAQTAGEVTVDTTTTTAGMAKSYTIKQGAKTVATIDIPKDMVVKSGAVEKDPKGQPAGTYLVLTLANATEDKVYVNVGTLVDIYTAKASATQVQIAIDSATREISATIVAGSVTATELADSAVVTAKIADGNVTKAKLSKEVQASLDKADTALQEADVATLRTDVSDVKTSLAEGGATANAIAAAKKAGTDAQTSVNELKERVNTLEGVEHVAVTEAEIKAMFATK
;
A
#
# COMPACT_ATOMS: atom_id res chain seq x y z
N MET A 1 118.15 24.10 21.74
CA MET A 1 119.02 24.65 20.67
C MET A 1 118.21 24.55 19.38
N ALA A 2 117.92 25.57 18.59
CA ALA A 2 118.28 26.97 18.60
C ALA A 2 117.17 27.78 17.90
N THR A 3 117.27 29.08 18.07
CA THR A 3 116.38 30.20 17.78
C THR A 3 116.28 30.57 16.29
N THR A 4 115.09 30.96 15.82
CA THR A 4 114.92 32.02 14.80
C THR A 4 113.66 32.81 15.11
N ILE A 5 113.79 34.15 15.10
CA ILE A 5 112.76 35.15 15.37
C ILE A 5 112.38 35.79 14.03
N ASN A 6 111.09 35.83 13.72
CA ASN A 6 110.49 36.69 12.69
C ASN A 6 109.61 37.74 13.37
N TYR A 7 109.66 38.97 12.87
CA TYR A 7 108.90 40.13 13.34
C TYR A 7 108.09 40.75 12.20
N VAL A 8 107.00 41.40 12.57
CA VAL A 8 106.19 42.34 11.79
C VAL A 8 106.30 43.69 12.50
N SER A 9 106.41 44.78 11.74
CA SER A 9 106.63 46.14 12.27
C SER A 9 105.39 46.72 12.95
N PHE A 10 105.61 47.74 13.79
CA PHE A 10 104.58 48.45 14.55
C PHE A 10 103.44 49.05 13.68
N GLU A 11 103.70 49.37 12.42
CA GLU A 11 102.69 49.89 11.49
C GLU A 11 101.71 48.80 11.01
N ASN A 12 102.22 47.58 10.85
CA ASN A 12 101.42 46.44 10.40
C ASN A 12 100.56 45.84 11.52
N LEU A 13 100.77 46.24 12.78
CA LEU A 13 99.97 45.79 13.93
C LEU A 13 98.72 46.66 14.18
N LYS A 14 98.72 47.94 13.76
CA LYS A 14 97.58 48.87 13.99
C LYS A 14 96.30 48.48 13.27
N GLN A 15 96.36 47.82 12.11
CA GLN A 15 95.15 47.41 11.37
C GLN A 15 94.41 46.25 12.04
N TYR A 16 95.02 45.62 13.04
CA TYR A 16 94.43 44.50 13.78
C TYR A 16 94.00 44.90 15.20
N ASP A 17 93.99 46.20 15.55
CA ASP A 17 93.61 46.72 16.87
C ASP A 17 92.16 46.34 17.25
N SER A 18 91.24 46.31 16.27
CA SER A 18 89.85 45.88 16.47
C SER A 18 89.71 44.40 16.83
N LEU A 19 90.70 43.58 16.49
CA LEU A 19 90.72 42.15 16.79
C LEU A 19 91.44 41.85 18.11
N LEU A 20 92.26 42.77 18.65
CA LEU A 20 93.06 42.56 19.87
C LEU A 20 92.53 43.26 21.13
N LYS A 21 91.76 44.34 20.98
CA LYS A 21 91.30 45.20 22.10
C LYS A 21 90.27 44.56 23.06
N PRO A 22 89.31 43.70 22.63
CA PRO A 22 88.27 43.18 23.52
C PRO A 22 88.73 42.23 24.64
N PHE A 23 89.97 41.73 24.59
CA PHE A 23 90.46 40.75 25.58
C PHE A 23 91.54 41.28 26.53
N ILE A 24 91.95 42.55 26.40
CA ILE A 24 93.00 43.14 27.25
C ILE A 24 92.47 44.29 28.13
N ASP A 25 91.38 44.98 27.77
CA ASP A 25 90.85 46.10 28.57
C ASP A 25 89.87 45.62 29.66
N GLY A 26 90.06 46.11 30.90
CA GLY A 26 89.38 45.66 32.13
C GLY A 26 90.33 45.14 33.22
N LYS A 27 91.61 45.06 32.86
CA LYS A 27 92.74 44.91 33.75
C LYS A 27 92.84 46.06 34.76
N ILE A 28 92.94 45.64 36.03
CA ILE A 28 93.95 46.12 37.00
C ILE A 28 93.78 47.57 37.47
N SER A 29 93.34 47.74 38.72
CA SER A 29 93.40 49.02 39.44
C SER A 29 94.77 49.23 40.09
N ASP A 30 95.08 50.48 40.42
CA ASP A 30 96.38 50.91 40.96
C ASP A 30 96.75 50.28 42.33
N ALA A 31 95.83 49.58 43.00
CA ALA A 31 96.13 48.81 44.20
C ALA A 31 96.80 47.43 43.93
N VAL A 32 96.81 46.92 42.68
CA VAL A 32 97.16 45.51 42.34
C VAL A 32 98.46 45.37 41.52
N LYS A 33 98.92 46.42 40.82
CA LYS A 33 100.07 46.40 39.89
C LYS A 33 101.37 45.89 40.52
N SER A 34 101.52 46.08 41.83
CA SER A 34 102.72 45.74 42.59
C SER A 34 102.71 44.32 43.17
N SER A 35 101.70 43.50 42.87
CA SER A 35 101.54 42.15 43.47
C SER A 35 101.56 40.94 42.50
N ILE A 36 101.52 41.10 41.17
CA ILE A 36 101.46 39.96 40.20
C ILE A 36 102.84 39.33 39.95
N LYS A 37 102.93 37.99 39.94
CA LYS A 37 104.19 37.21 39.89
C LYS A 37 104.25 36.04 38.88
N THR A 38 103.14 35.45 38.38
CA THR A 38 103.17 34.24 37.48
C THR A 38 101.96 34.09 36.53
N ILE A 39 102.04 33.32 35.42
CA ILE A 39 100.98 33.07 34.38
C ILE A 39 100.94 31.57 33.94
N ALA A 40 99.75 30.99 33.65
CA ALA A 40 99.53 29.60 33.16
C ALA A 40 98.51 29.50 31.98
N ILE A 41 98.48 28.37 31.22
CA ILE A 41 97.59 28.12 30.05
C ILE A 41 96.79 26.81 30.24
N VAL A 42 95.48 26.80 29.93
CA VAL A 42 94.60 25.62 29.98
C VAL A 42 93.63 25.63 28.79
N GLY A 43 93.71 24.65 27.88
CA GLY A 43 92.88 24.58 26.68
C GLY A 43 93.14 25.76 25.75
N ASN A 44 92.07 26.46 25.37
CA ASN A 44 92.16 27.68 24.56
C ASN A 44 92.34 28.95 25.41
N THR A 45 92.60 28.86 26.74
CA THR A 45 92.58 29.99 27.71
C THR A 45 93.90 30.26 28.48
N LEU A 46 94.30 31.53 28.71
CA LEU A 46 95.43 32.01 29.55
C LEU A 46 94.95 32.43 30.98
N LYS A 47 95.75 32.30 32.06
CA LYS A 47 95.43 32.65 33.48
C LYS A 47 96.60 33.33 34.24
N PHE A 48 96.39 34.32 35.12
CA PHE A 48 97.45 35.17 35.78
C PHE A 48 97.42 35.13 37.34
N TYR A 49 98.54 35.26 38.09
CA TYR A 49 98.64 35.04 39.58
C TYR A 49 99.56 36.04 40.34
N ASN A 50 99.37 36.21 41.67
CA ASN A 50 100.17 37.07 42.57
C ASN A 50 101.26 36.35 43.42
N VAL A 51 101.54 35.08 43.10
CA VAL A 51 102.52 34.21 43.76
C VAL A 51 103.53 33.69 42.73
N ASP A 52 104.78 33.39 43.14
CA ASP A 52 105.86 32.93 42.25
C ASP A 52 105.64 31.50 41.70
N GLN A 53 104.77 30.73 42.35
CA GLN A 53 104.40 29.36 41.95
C GLN A 53 103.00 29.03 42.49
N PRO A 54 101.96 28.94 41.63
CA PRO A 54 100.66 28.44 42.05
C PRO A 54 100.69 26.91 42.18
N VAL A 55 100.23 26.38 43.33
CA VAL A 55 100.05 24.94 43.60
C VAL A 55 98.63 24.71 44.12
N GLY A 56 98.00 23.59 43.74
CA GLY A 56 96.62 23.31 44.15
C GLY A 56 95.61 24.39 43.71
N GLU A 57 94.63 24.70 44.56
CA GLU A 57 93.50 25.60 44.29
C GLU A 57 93.82 27.11 44.38
N THR A 58 94.98 27.55 43.90
CA THR A 58 95.29 29.00 43.88
C THR A 58 94.43 29.69 42.80
N ALA A 59 93.61 30.69 43.18
CA ALA A 59 92.74 31.39 42.23
C ALA A 59 93.51 32.41 41.35
N PRO A 60 93.26 32.45 40.02
CA PRO A 60 93.89 33.43 39.15
C PRO A 60 93.26 34.82 39.32
N VAL A 61 94.06 35.84 39.07
CA VAL A 61 93.67 37.24 39.10
C VAL A 61 92.86 37.63 37.85
N PHE A 62 93.15 37.07 36.65
CA PHE A 62 92.28 37.14 35.45
C PHE A 62 92.67 36.13 34.32
N THR A 63 91.89 36.04 33.21
CA THR A 63 92.04 35.05 32.09
C THR A 63 91.71 35.54 30.64
N ILE A 64 92.13 34.86 29.53
CA ILE A 64 91.93 35.21 28.05
C ILE A 64 91.80 33.99 27.06
N GLU A 65 91.02 33.97 25.93
CA GLU A 65 90.86 32.87 24.88
C GLU A 65 91.18 33.18 23.34
N LEU A 66 91.40 32.19 22.40
CA LEU A 66 91.84 32.35 20.93
C LEU A 66 91.03 31.54 19.79
N PRO A 67 91.09 31.76 18.42
CA PRO A 67 90.22 31.04 17.38
C PRO A 67 90.86 30.36 16.07
N GLU A 68 90.12 29.50 15.26
CA GLU A 68 90.53 28.87 13.91
C GLU A 68 89.39 28.40 12.85
N THR A 69 89.65 28.17 11.50
CA THR A 69 88.72 28.08 10.25
C THR A 69 89.02 27.00 9.10
N ASP A 70 88.08 26.61 8.15
CA ASP A 70 88.00 25.38 7.20
C ASP A 70 88.10 25.56 5.60
N LEU A 71 88.35 24.49 4.77
CA LEU A 71 88.87 24.46 3.35
C LEU A 71 88.17 23.58 2.23
N SER A 72 86.89 23.22 2.26
CA SER A 72 86.28 22.20 1.37
C SER A 72 85.90 22.56 -0.11
N GLY A 73 86.77 23.13 -0.97
CA GLY A 73 86.32 23.77 -2.25
C GLY A 73 87.08 23.61 -3.60
N LEU A 74 87.93 22.60 -3.89
CA LEU A 74 88.67 22.51 -5.19
C LEU A 74 88.40 21.19 -5.99
N ILE A 75 87.77 21.31 -7.18
CA ILE A 75 87.27 20.32 -8.18
C ILE A 75 86.15 19.34 -7.71
N PRO A 76 84.90 19.46 -8.21
CA PRO A 76 83.84 18.48 -7.95
C PRO A 76 84.09 17.15 -8.70
N LYS A 77 83.98 15.99 -8.04
CA LYS A 77 84.00 14.64 -8.67
C LYS A 77 82.84 14.47 -9.69
N ILE A 78 83.04 13.77 -10.83
CA ILE A 78 81.93 13.38 -11.76
C ILE A 78 80.93 12.56 -10.95
N LYS A 79 79.72 13.09 -10.78
CA LYS A 79 78.64 12.33 -10.14
C LYS A 79 78.26 11.14 -11.05
N ALA A 80 78.39 9.92 -10.53
CA ALA A 80 77.86 8.66 -11.09
C ALA A 80 78.54 8.02 -12.34
N ALA A 81 79.87 8.03 -12.47
CA ALA A 81 80.58 7.35 -13.59
C ALA A 81 80.58 5.79 -13.53
N VAL A 82 80.66 5.10 -14.68
CA VAL A 82 80.69 3.63 -14.86
C VAL A 82 81.93 3.16 -15.65
N ALA A 83 82.72 2.22 -15.10
CA ALA A 83 83.96 1.76 -15.73
C ALA A 83 83.74 0.92 -17.00
N GLY A 84 84.62 1.08 -17.99
CA GLY A 84 84.58 0.34 -19.27
C GLY A 84 83.65 0.96 -20.31
N ASN A 85 82.85 1.94 -19.91
CA ASN A 85 82.20 2.84 -20.82
C ASN A 85 83.21 3.85 -21.37
N VAL A 86 82.88 4.37 -22.54
CA VAL A 86 83.63 5.46 -23.14
C VAL A 86 83.29 6.76 -22.40
N VAL A 87 84.28 7.53 -21.93
CA VAL A 87 84.06 8.86 -21.34
C VAL A 87 83.72 9.86 -22.44
N THR A 88 82.73 10.73 -22.18
CA THR A 88 82.32 11.82 -23.08
C THR A 88 82.52 13.17 -22.40
N ALA A 89 82.98 14.19 -23.13
CA ALA A 89 83.08 15.55 -22.62
C ALA A 89 81.75 16.29 -22.85
N ASN A 90 81.31 17.05 -21.85
CA ASN A 90 80.14 17.92 -21.97
C ASN A 90 80.52 19.26 -22.58
N ALA A 91 79.54 19.95 -23.15
CA ALA A 91 79.75 21.25 -23.79
C ALA A 91 80.12 22.38 -22.81
N ASP A 92 79.77 22.27 -21.53
CA ASP A 92 80.09 23.26 -20.48
C ASP A 92 81.54 23.14 -19.93
N GLY A 93 82.34 22.26 -20.55
CA GLY A 93 83.72 21.98 -20.15
C GLY A 93 83.84 20.94 -19.04
N THR A 94 82.73 20.40 -18.54
CA THR A 94 82.74 19.25 -17.62
C THR A 94 82.79 17.93 -18.40
N VAL A 95 82.87 16.81 -17.69
CA VAL A 95 82.96 15.47 -18.28
C VAL A 95 81.88 14.53 -17.70
N ALA A 96 81.41 13.60 -18.53
CA ALA A 96 80.37 12.61 -18.23
C ALA A 96 80.68 11.22 -18.83
N ASP A 97 79.88 10.22 -18.47
CA ASP A 97 79.97 8.85 -18.98
C ASP A 97 79.13 8.69 -20.27
N GLY A 98 79.68 8.04 -21.31
CA GLY A 98 79.03 7.87 -22.62
C GLY A 98 78.10 6.67 -22.77
N GLY A 99 78.01 5.80 -21.76
CA GLY A 99 76.99 4.74 -21.68
C GLY A 99 77.20 3.49 -22.54
N VAL A 100 78.19 3.45 -23.44
CA VAL A 100 78.44 2.29 -24.34
C VAL A 100 79.76 1.60 -23.99
N LYS A 101 79.73 0.26 -23.93
CA LYS A 101 80.93 -0.56 -23.75
C LYS A 101 81.64 -0.76 -25.08
N ILE A 102 82.96 -0.66 -25.07
CA ILE A 102 83.76 -0.82 -26.30
C ILE A 102 83.72 -2.23 -26.90
N THR A 103 83.38 -3.24 -26.08
CA THR A 103 83.26 -4.64 -26.51
C THR A 103 82.07 -4.92 -27.39
N ASP A 104 81.11 -4.01 -27.46
CA ASP A 104 79.82 -4.26 -28.13
C ASP A 104 79.87 -3.93 -29.63
N LEU A 105 81.06 -3.61 -30.17
CA LEU A 105 81.29 -3.33 -31.60
C LEU A 105 81.80 -4.57 -32.35
N ALA A 106 81.13 -4.97 -33.44
CA ALA A 106 81.36 -6.23 -34.17
C ALA A 106 82.61 -6.24 -35.10
N LYS A 107 83.15 -7.45 -35.41
CA LYS A 107 84.31 -7.68 -36.31
C LYS A 107 83.89 -8.24 -37.68
N SER A 108 84.68 -8.03 -38.74
CA SER A 108 84.30 -8.46 -40.10
C SER A 108 84.28 -9.98 -40.33
N ALA A 109 85.07 -10.75 -39.58
CA ALA A 109 85.05 -12.21 -39.68
C ALA A 109 83.72 -12.81 -39.23
N ASP A 110 83.11 -12.18 -38.22
CA ASP A 110 81.77 -12.55 -37.74
C ASP A 110 80.76 -12.34 -38.88
N VAL A 111 80.84 -11.22 -39.61
CA VAL A 111 79.95 -10.90 -40.74
C VAL A 111 80.01 -11.95 -41.87
N THR A 112 81.20 -12.41 -42.29
CA THR A 112 81.31 -13.38 -43.39
C THR A 112 80.76 -14.76 -43.02
N LYS A 113 80.96 -15.19 -41.77
CA LYS A 113 80.43 -16.46 -41.27
C LYS A 113 78.90 -16.44 -41.29
N GLU A 114 78.30 -15.35 -40.82
CA GLU A 114 76.85 -15.16 -40.83
C GLU A 114 76.28 -15.25 -42.26
N ILE A 115 76.95 -14.69 -43.28
CA ILE A 115 76.52 -14.78 -44.69
C ILE A 115 76.56 -16.22 -45.23
N GLY A 116 77.62 -16.98 -44.94
CA GLY A 116 77.75 -18.36 -45.40
C GLY A 116 76.71 -19.30 -44.79
N THR A 117 76.42 -19.11 -43.51
CA THR A 117 75.31 -19.77 -42.81
C THR A 117 73.98 -19.47 -43.52
N ALA A 118 73.69 -18.19 -43.76
CA ALA A 118 72.45 -17.76 -44.40
C ALA A 118 72.25 -18.37 -45.81
N LYS A 119 73.32 -18.51 -46.61
CA LYS A 119 73.23 -19.13 -47.94
C LYS A 119 72.88 -20.62 -47.86
N THR A 120 73.51 -21.35 -46.95
CA THR A 120 73.28 -22.79 -46.78
C THR A 120 71.87 -23.06 -46.29
N GLU A 121 71.38 -22.23 -45.36
CA GLU A 121 69.99 -22.24 -44.91
C GLU A 121 69.04 -22.01 -46.09
N LEU A 122 69.31 -21.01 -46.93
CA LEU A 122 68.48 -20.69 -48.10
C LEU A 122 68.45 -21.83 -49.14
N GLU A 123 69.58 -22.48 -49.44
CA GLU A 123 69.63 -23.63 -50.35
C GLU A 123 68.85 -24.84 -49.81
N GLY A 124 68.88 -25.04 -48.48
CA GLY A 124 68.05 -26.03 -47.80
C GLY A 124 66.56 -25.74 -47.96
N GLU A 125 66.14 -24.50 -47.72
CA GLU A 125 64.75 -24.05 -47.90
C GLU A 125 64.28 -24.21 -49.36
N ILE A 126 65.11 -23.86 -50.34
CA ILE A 126 64.79 -24.01 -51.77
C ILE A 126 64.58 -25.49 -52.14
N LYS A 127 65.39 -26.39 -51.61
CA LYS A 127 65.24 -27.83 -51.88
C LYS A 127 63.94 -28.36 -51.29
N VAL A 128 63.61 -28.00 -50.05
CA VAL A 128 62.33 -28.36 -49.41
C VAL A 128 61.15 -27.92 -50.28
N ASN A 129 61.19 -26.68 -50.78
CA ASN A 129 60.15 -26.16 -51.67
C ASN A 129 60.08 -26.90 -53.00
N THR A 130 61.22 -27.25 -53.59
CA THR A 130 61.28 -28.00 -54.86
C THR A 130 60.67 -29.39 -54.73
N ASP A 131 61.01 -30.10 -53.65
CA ASP A 131 60.47 -31.44 -53.36
C ASP A 131 58.95 -31.37 -53.09
N ALA A 132 58.49 -30.33 -52.37
CA ALA A 132 57.07 -30.10 -52.13
C ALA A 132 56.29 -29.83 -53.44
N ILE A 133 56.84 -29.01 -54.34
CA ILE A 133 56.25 -28.74 -55.66
C ILE A 133 56.17 -30.01 -56.50
N ALA A 134 57.22 -30.85 -56.49
CA ALA A 134 57.21 -32.11 -57.22
C ALA A 134 56.13 -33.07 -56.70
N LYS A 135 55.96 -33.16 -55.36
CA LYS A 135 54.87 -33.93 -54.75
C LYS A 135 53.49 -33.40 -55.15
N LEU A 136 53.29 -32.08 -55.09
CA LEU A 136 52.04 -31.43 -55.50
C LEU A 136 51.70 -31.70 -56.99
N ASN A 137 52.72 -31.75 -57.86
CA ASN A 137 52.58 -32.00 -59.30
C ASN A 137 52.56 -33.49 -59.69
N GLY A 138 52.49 -34.42 -58.72
CA GLY A 138 52.38 -35.86 -58.99
C GLY A 138 51.10 -36.25 -59.75
N THR A 139 51.06 -37.48 -60.25
CA THR A 139 49.89 -38.02 -60.97
C THR A 139 48.67 -38.22 -60.06
N GLU A 140 47.52 -38.56 -60.63
CA GLU A 140 46.26 -38.78 -59.88
C GLU A 140 46.32 -39.92 -58.86
N ASP A 141 47.29 -40.83 -58.98
CA ASP A 141 47.48 -41.94 -58.04
C ASP A 141 48.60 -41.67 -57.01
N ALA A 142 49.28 -40.52 -57.13
CA ALA A 142 50.34 -40.13 -56.20
C ALA A 142 49.77 -39.43 -54.96
N GLU A 143 49.96 -40.03 -53.79
CA GLU A 143 49.45 -39.50 -52.53
C GLU A 143 50.02 -38.10 -52.21
N GLY A 144 49.13 -37.15 -51.95
CA GLY A 144 49.46 -35.76 -51.65
C GLY A 144 49.69 -34.87 -52.89
N SER A 145 49.47 -35.38 -54.11
CA SER A 145 49.40 -34.54 -55.31
C SER A 145 48.06 -33.80 -55.41
N VAL A 146 48.06 -32.68 -56.11
CA VAL A 146 46.84 -31.93 -56.43
C VAL A 146 45.91 -32.80 -57.29
N ALA A 147 46.47 -33.58 -58.22
CA ALA A 147 45.71 -34.47 -59.09
C ALA A 147 44.98 -35.57 -58.31
N ASN A 148 45.62 -36.16 -57.29
CA ASN A 148 44.99 -37.17 -56.43
C ASN A 148 43.87 -36.57 -55.57
N ALA A 149 44.09 -35.39 -54.98
CA ALA A 149 43.05 -34.69 -54.23
C ALA A 149 41.83 -34.37 -55.11
N VAL A 150 42.05 -33.94 -56.37
CA VAL A 150 40.98 -33.69 -57.34
C VAL A 150 40.25 -34.98 -57.71
N LYS A 151 40.94 -36.10 -57.92
CA LYS A 151 40.32 -37.40 -58.19
C LYS A 151 39.44 -37.87 -57.03
N ILE A 152 39.92 -37.76 -55.79
CA ILE A 152 39.14 -38.09 -54.59
C ILE A 152 37.88 -37.23 -54.52
N ALA A 153 38.02 -35.90 -54.67
CA ALA A 153 36.88 -34.98 -54.66
C ALA A 153 35.87 -35.28 -55.78
N LYS A 154 36.35 -35.58 -56.99
CA LYS A 154 35.52 -35.97 -58.14
C LYS A 154 34.74 -37.25 -57.88
N ASN A 155 35.39 -38.28 -57.33
CA ASN A 155 34.73 -39.55 -57.03
C ASN A 155 33.67 -39.39 -55.95
N ALA A 156 34.00 -38.69 -54.85
CA ALA A 156 33.04 -38.38 -53.80
C ALA A 156 31.82 -37.59 -54.34
N LEU A 157 32.05 -36.61 -55.22
CA LEU A 157 30.97 -35.88 -55.88
C LEU A 157 30.14 -36.79 -56.80
N GLN A 158 30.79 -37.69 -57.55
CA GLN A 158 30.10 -38.62 -58.45
C GLN A 158 29.23 -39.64 -57.68
N GLU A 159 29.69 -40.09 -56.52
CA GLU A 159 28.89 -40.92 -55.60
C GLU A 159 27.65 -40.17 -55.12
N GLN A 160 27.81 -38.90 -54.69
CA GLN A 160 26.67 -38.08 -54.28
C GLN A 160 25.69 -37.80 -55.43
N ILE A 161 26.19 -37.53 -56.64
CA ILE A 161 25.37 -37.36 -57.85
C ILE A 161 24.56 -38.63 -58.13
N THR A 162 25.20 -39.79 -58.04
CA THR A 162 24.55 -41.09 -58.28
C THR A 162 23.48 -41.37 -57.24
N SER A 163 23.77 -41.11 -55.97
CA SER A 163 22.79 -41.22 -54.87
C SER A 163 21.59 -40.29 -55.10
N ASN A 164 21.84 -39.02 -55.42
CA ASN A 164 20.78 -38.05 -55.72
C ASN A 164 19.96 -38.47 -56.94
N LYS A 165 20.60 -38.98 -57.99
CA LYS A 165 19.92 -39.49 -59.19
C LYS A 165 18.98 -40.64 -58.86
N ASN A 166 19.40 -41.61 -58.03
CA ASN A 166 18.55 -42.72 -57.62
C ASN A 166 17.31 -42.23 -56.84
N VAL A 167 17.46 -41.22 -55.98
CA VAL A 167 16.34 -40.60 -55.27
C VAL A 167 15.39 -39.92 -56.25
N LEU A 168 15.92 -39.14 -57.21
CA LEU A 168 15.12 -38.47 -58.23
C LEU A 168 14.37 -39.47 -59.13
N ASP A 169 15.04 -40.53 -59.58
CA ASP A 169 14.43 -41.58 -60.41
C ASP A 169 13.30 -42.30 -59.63
N LYS A 170 13.46 -42.49 -58.31
CA LYS A 170 12.39 -43.03 -57.45
C LYS A 170 11.21 -42.05 -57.33
N LEU A 171 11.49 -40.76 -57.10
CA LEU A 171 10.46 -39.72 -56.98
C LEU A 171 9.66 -39.56 -58.28
N ASP A 172 10.31 -39.64 -59.45
CA ASP A 172 9.65 -39.60 -60.76
C ASP A 172 9.12 -40.96 -61.24
N GLY A 173 9.27 -42.02 -60.43
CA GLY A 173 8.79 -43.35 -60.74
C GLY A 173 7.30 -43.41 -61.10
N ALA A 174 6.89 -44.47 -61.79
CA ALA A 174 5.50 -44.69 -62.16
C ALA A 174 4.57 -44.72 -60.93
N VAL A 175 3.26 -44.62 -61.17
CA VAL A 175 2.22 -44.67 -60.14
C VAL A 175 2.19 -45.98 -59.34
N THR A 176 2.91 -47.01 -59.80
CA THR A 176 3.03 -48.31 -59.12
C THR A 176 4.28 -48.41 -58.25
N VAL A 177 5.17 -47.41 -58.27
CA VAL A 177 6.44 -47.41 -57.53
C VAL A 177 6.24 -46.77 -56.17
N ASP A 178 6.46 -47.53 -55.10
CA ASP A 178 6.34 -47.00 -53.74
C ASP A 178 7.38 -45.92 -53.44
N GLY A 179 6.89 -44.79 -52.93
CA GLY A 179 7.68 -43.59 -52.68
C GLY A 179 7.83 -42.67 -53.89
N SER A 180 7.26 -42.99 -55.05
CA SER A 180 7.13 -42.02 -56.14
C SER A 180 6.07 -40.97 -55.81
N VAL A 181 6.27 -39.75 -56.31
CA VAL A 181 5.29 -38.67 -56.17
C VAL A 181 3.97 -39.05 -56.85
N LYS A 182 4.03 -39.74 -57.99
CA LYS A 182 2.85 -40.21 -58.74
C LYS A 182 2.01 -41.19 -57.89
N LYS A 183 2.64 -42.16 -57.23
CA LYS A 183 1.94 -43.11 -56.33
C LYS A 183 1.32 -42.37 -55.15
N GLN A 184 2.08 -41.49 -54.49
CA GLN A 184 1.58 -40.72 -53.34
C GLN A 184 0.37 -39.85 -53.72
N ILE A 185 0.38 -39.21 -54.90
CA ILE A 185 -0.76 -38.44 -55.42
C ILE A 185 -1.96 -39.36 -55.68
N LYS A 186 -1.75 -40.53 -56.30
CA LYS A 186 -2.86 -41.48 -56.54
C LYS A 186 -3.45 -41.98 -55.23
N ASP A 187 -2.63 -42.41 -54.28
CA ASP A 187 -3.10 -42.88 -52.97
C ASP A 187 -3.90 -41.79 -52.24
N ALA A 188 -3.44 -40.52 -52.33
CA ALA A 188 -4.18 -39.38 -51.79
C ALA A 188 -5.50 -39.10 -52.53
N SER A 189 -5.50 -39.23 -53.87
CA SER A 189 -6.72 -39.11 -54.70
C SER A 189 -7.73 -40.19 -54.35
N ASP A 190 -7.31 -41.45 -54.33
CA ASP A 190 -8.17 -42.59 -53.97
C ASP A 190 -8.73 -42.44 -52.55
N ALA A 191 -7.92 -41.97 -51.60
CA ALA A 191 -8.35 -41.72 -50.23
C ALA A 191 -9.33 -40.54 -50.13
N LEU A 192 -9.17 -39.52 -50.97
CA LEU A 192 -10.11 -38.41 -51.08
C LEU A 192 -11.43 -38.90 -51.66
N ASP A 193 -11.39 -39.60 -52.79
CA ASP A 193 -12.56 -40.18 -53.48
C ASP A 193 -13.34 -41.14 -52.56
N ALA A 194 -12.65 -41.92 -51.72
CA ALA A 194 -13.29 -42.78 -50.73
C ALA A 194 -14.03 -42.00 -49.62
N LYS A 195 -13.58 -40.78 -49.28
CA LYS A 195 -14.23 -39.92 -48.26
C LYS A 195 -15.36 -39.07 -48.81
N ILE A 196 -15.16 -38.48 -49.98
CA ILE A 196 -16.14 -37.56 -50.58
C ILE A 196 -17.16 -38.30 -51.47
N GLY A 197 -16.88 -39.55 -51.84
CA GLY A 197 -17.64 -40.31 -52.82
C GLY A 197 -17.42 -39.80 -54.24
N THR A 198 -18.06 -40.42 -55.22
CA THR A 198 -18.06 -39.95 -56.61
C THR A 198 -19.38 -39.24 -56.93
N LEU A 199 -19.38 -38.33 -57.91
CA LEU A 199 -20.62 -37.69 -58.39
C LEU A 199 -21.61 -38.73 -58.93
N ASP A 200 -21.11 -39.86 -59.43
CA ASP A 200 -21.95 -40.97 -59.91
C ASP A 200 -22.91 -41.50 -58.84
N ASN A 201 -22.53 -41.43 -57.57
CA ASN A 201 -23.34 -41.85 -56.43
C ASN A 201 -24.53 -40.90 -56.16
N LEU A 202 -24.53 -39.69 -56.72
CA LEU A 202 -25.65 -38.76 -56.58
C LEU A 202 -26.85 -39.23 -57.42
N THR A 203 -28.05 -39.10 -56.86
CA THR A 203 -29.32 -39.40 -57.52
C THR A 203 -29.86 -38.22 -58.33
N THR A 204 -29.14 -37.10 -58.39
CA THR A 204 -29.48 -35.95 -59.24
C THR A 204 -29.33 -36.33 -60.70
N THR A 205 -30.12 -35.67 -61.55
CA THR A 205 -30.03 -35.84 -63.00
C THR A 205 -28.80 -35.09 -63.54
N ASN A 206 -28.57 -33.88 -63.06
CA ASN A 206 -27.42 -33.05 -63.38
C ASN A 206 -26.32 -33.36 -62.37
N LYS A 207 -25.22 -33.96 -62.83
CA LYS A 207 -24.08 -34.34 -61.98
C LYS A 207 -22.74 -34.30 -62.72
N ASP A 208 -22.63 -33.43 -63.73
CA ASP A 208 -21.37 -33.17 -64.43
C ASP A 208 -20.38 -32.45 -63.49
N ASN A 209 -20.89 -31.64 -62.56
CA ASN A 209 -20.13 -31.05 -61.47
C ASN A 209 -21.02 -30.89 -60.21
N LEU A 210 -20.37 -30.62 -59.06
CA LEU A 210 -21.06 -30.47 -57.77
C LEU A 210 -22.02 -29.27 -57.75
N VAL A 211 -21.73 -28.20 -58.50
CA VAL A 211 -22.57 -27.00 -58.53
C VAL A 211 -23.90 -27.29 -59.20
N GLU A 212 -23.88 -27.98 -60.34
CA GLU A 212 -25.10 -28.36 -61.07
C GLU A 212 -25.97 -29.32 -60.27
N ALA A 213 -25.38 -30.33 -59.62
CA ALA A 213 -26.10 -31.23 -58.73
C ALA A 213 -26.73 -30.45 -57.55
N LEU A 214 -25.98 -29.50 -56.97
CA LEU A 214 -26.48 -28.69 -55.87
C LEU A 214 -27.60 -27.73 -56.32
N GLU A 215 -27.51 -27.12 -57.49
CA GLU A 215 -28.55 -26.24 -58.02
C GLU A 215 -29.84 -27.02 -58.36
N GLU A 216 -29.74 -28.27 -58.82
CA GLU A 216 -30.89 -29.17 -58.95
C GLU A 216 -31.55 -29.41 -57.59
N VAL A 217 -30.78 -29.79 -56.57
CA VAL A 217 -31.30 -30.01 -55.21
C VAL A 217 -31.91 -28.73 -54.65
N LYS A 218 -31.26 -27.59 -54.80
CA LYS A 218 -31.75 -26.28 -54.34
C LYS A 218 -33.07 -25.91 -55.01
N THR A 219 -33.19 -26.16 -56.31
CA THR A 219 -34.45 -25.95 -57.05
C THR A 219 -35.53 -26.91 -56.56
N ALA A 220 -35.21 -28.19 -56.41
CA ALA A 220 -36.15 -29.19 -55.90
C ALA A 220 -36.63 -28.84 -54.48
N VAL A 221 -35.74 -28.39 -53.60
CA VAL A 221 -36.06 -27.93 -52.24
C VAL A 221 -36.92 -26.67 -52.28
N GLY A 222 -36.59 -25.68 -53.12
CA GLY A 222 -37.41 -24.48 -53.29
C GLY A 222 -38.83 -24.79 -53.77
N ASN A 223 -38.95 -25.70 -54.74
CA ASN A 223 -40.24 -26.20 -55.22
C ASN A 223 -41.01 -26.95 -54.13
N ALA A 224 -40.32 -27.79 -53.35
CA ALA A 224 -40.93 -28.51 -52.23
C ALA A 224 -41.41 -27.56 -51.11
N GLN A 225 -40.68 -26.47 -50.83
CA GLN A 225 -41.10 -25.44 -49.89
C GLN A 225 -42.38 -24.74 -50.37
N THR A 226 -42.41 -24.35 -51.65
CA THR A 226 -43.58 -23.70 -52.25
C THR A 226 -44.79 -24.65 -52.24
N ALA A 227 -44.58 -25.92 -52.57
CA ALA A 227 -45.63 -26.93 -52.50
C ALA A 227 -46.09 -27.22 -51.06
N GLY A 228 -45.20 -27.07 -50.08
CA GLY A 228 -45.46 -27.28 -48.66
C GLY A 228 -46.17 -26.11 -47.98
N GLU A 229 -46.20 -24.92 -48.60
CA GLU A 229 -46.85 -23.72 -48.04
C GLU A 229 -48.34 -23.97 -47.81
N VAL A 230 -48.78 -23.68 -46.58
CA VAL A 230 -50.18 -23.76 -46.19
C VAL A 230 -50.80 -22.38 -46.29
N THR A 231 -51.82 -22.25 -47.12
CA THR A 231 -52.57 -21.02 -47.36
C THR A 231 -54.04 -21.18 -46.98
N VAL A 232 -54.72 -20.06 -46.78
CA VAL A 232 -56.16 -20.03 -46.48
C VAL A 232 -56.88 -19.28 -47.58
N ASP A 233 -57.73 -20.00 -48.32
CA ASP A 233 -58.59 -19.44 -49.34
C ASP A 233 -59.97 -19.13 -48.76
N THR A 234 -60.37 -17.86 -48.85
CA THR A 234 -61.64 -17.35 -48.32
C THR A 234 -62.56 -16.82 -49.43
N THR A 235 -62.21 -17.06 -50.70
CA THR A 235 -62.93 -16.53 -51.86
C THR A 235 -64.26 -17.25 -52.07
N THR A 236 -64.29 -18.56 -51.87
CA THR A 236 -65.49 -19.38 -51.98
C THR A 236 -66.09 -19.64 -50.60
N THR A 237 -67.41 -19.73 -50.55
CA THR A 237 -68.15 -20.12 -49.33
C THR A 237 -69.07 -21.27 -49.71
N THR A 238 -69.00 -22.34 -48.93
CA THR A 238 -69.84 -23.53 -49.08
C THR A 238 -71.30 -23.10 -49.03
N ALA A 239 -72.11 -23.59 -49.97
CA ALA A 239 -73.52 -23.26 -50.04
C ALA A 239 -74.21 -23.60 -48.70
N GLY A 240 -74.98 -22.65 -48.17
CA GLY A 240 -75.64 -22.80 -46.86
C GLY A 240 -74.80 -22.35 -45.65
N MET A 241 -73.50 -22.11 -45.80
CA MET A 241 -72.65 -21.60 -44.72
C MET A 241 -72.62 -20.07 -44.71
N ALA A 242 -72.26 -19.49 -43.56
CA ALA A 242 -72.07 -18.05 -43.43
C ALA A 242 -70.73 -17.62 -44.04
N LYS A 243 -69.69 -18.43 -43.81
CA LYS A 243 -68.36 -18.27 -44.40
C LYS A 243 -67.63 -19.60 -44.41
N SER A 244 -66.73 -19.79 -45.37
CA SER A 244 -65.83 -20.94 -45.41
C SER A 244 -64.38 -20.49 -45.54
N TYR A 245 -63.49 -21.25 -44.91
CA TYR A 245 -62.05 -21.09 -44.97
C TYR A 245 -61.45 -22.40 -45.47
N THR A 246 -60.97 -22.41 -46.71
CA THR A 246 -60.38 -23.60 -47.32
C THR A 246 -58.88 -23.57 -47.09
N ILE A 247 -58.38 -24.48 -46.26
CA ILE A 247 -56.96 -24.66 -46.00
C ILE A 247 -56.37 -25.45 -47.16
N LYS A 248 -55.42 -24.84 -47.88
CA LYS A 248 -54.75 -25.43 -49.04
C LYS A 248 -53.27 -25.61 -48.75
N GLN A 249 -52.71 -26.72 -49.22
CA GLN A 249 -51.26 -26.92 -49.31
C GLN A 249 -50.92 -27.06 -50.80
N GLY A 250 -50.32 -26.02 -51.36
CA GLY A 250 -50.27 -25.83 -52.81
C GLY A 250 -51.66 -25.89 -53.44
N ALA A 251 -51.84 -26.78 -54.43
CA ALA A 251 -53.13 -26.97 -55.11
C ALA A 251 -54.11 -27.92 -54.37
N LYS A 252 -53.64 -28.64 -53.33
CA LYS A 252 -54.46 -29.63 -52.63
C LYS A 252 -55.25 -28.98 -51.51
N THR A 253 -56.55 -29.23 -51.47
CA THR A 253 -57.37 -28.88 -50.30
C THR A 253 -57.08 -29.86 -49.18
N VAL A 254 -56.63 -29.34 -48.04
CA VAL A 254 -56.34 -30.10 -46.83
C VAL A 254 -57.60 -30.22 -45.99
N ALA A 255 -58.28 -29.10 -45.77
CA ALA A 255 -59.50 -29.04 -44.99
C ALA A 255 -60.33 -27.82 -45.40
N THR A 256 -61.63 -27.88 -45.15
CA THR A 256 -62.52 -26.73 -45.22
C THR A 256 -63.14 -26.52 -43.84
N ILE A 257 -63.00 -25.32 -43.31
CA ILE A 257 -63.66 -24.90 -42.08
C ILE A 257 -64.88 -24.09 -42.48
N ASP A 258 -66.04 -24.70 -42.30
CA ASP A 258 -67.33 -24.09 -42.57
C ASP A 258 -67.91 -23.47 -41.30
N ILE A 259 -68.33 -22.22 -41.37
CA ILE A 259 -69.04 -21.52 -40.29
C ILE A 259 -70.54 -21.63 -40.56
N PRO A 260 -71.29 -22.42 -39.78
CA PRO A 260 -72.72 -22.57 -39.96
C PRO A 260 -73.45 -21.25 -39.70
N LYS A 261 -74.49 -21.00 -40.49
CA LYS A 261 -75.34 -19.81 -40.36
C LYS A 261 -76.05 -19.72 -39.00
N ASP A 262 -76.38 -20.86 -38.40
CA ASP A 262 -77.09 -20.96 -37.12
C ASP A 262 -76.20 -20.60 -35.92
N MET A 263 -74.89 -20.50 -36.13
CA MET A 263 -73.92 -20.16 -35.09
C MET A 263 -73.52 -18.69 -35.07
N VAL A 264 -73.98 -17.90 -36.04
CA VAL A 264 -73.58 -16.48 -36.16
C VAL A 264 -74.79 -15.57 -36.20
N VAL A 265 -74.63 -14.38 -35.61
CA VAL A 265 -75.62 -13.32 -35.65
C VAL A 265 -75.40 -12.53 -36.95
N LYS A 266 -76.45 -12.43 -37.78
CA LYS A 266 -76.47 -11.62 -39.00
C LYS A 266 -76.49 -10.13 -38.69
N SER A 267 -77.27 -9.73 -37.69
CA SER A 267 -77.40 -8.33 -37.24
C SER A 267 -78.01 -8.24 -35.85
N GLY A 268 -77.75 -7.14 -35.15
CA GLY A 268 -78.40 -6.80 -33.88
C GLY A 268 -79.05 -5.43 -33.96
N ALA A 269 -80.23 -5.28 -33.35
CA ALA A 269 -80.95 -4.01 -33.25
C ALA A 269 -81.58 -3.86 -31.86
N VAL A 270 -81.78 -2.61 -31.44
CA VAL A 270 -82.58 -2.29 -30.25
C VAL A 270 -84.02 -2.04 -30.70
N GLU A 271 -84.94 -2.89 -30.26
CA GLU A 271 -86.36 -2.75 -30.56
C GLU A 271 -87.14 -2.48 -29.27
N LYS A 272 -88.09 -1.54 -29.35
CA LYS A 272 -89.06 -1.27 -28.28
C LYS A 272 -90.33 -2.06 -28.56
N ASP A 273 -90.78 -2.82 -27.57
CA ASP A 273 -92.00 -3.64 -27.61
C ASP A 273 -92.09 -4.56 -28.84
N PRO A 274 -91.07 -5.42 -29.09
CA PRO A 274 -91.08 -6.29 -30.25
C PRO A 274 -92.27 -7.27 -30.23
N LYS A 275 -92.87 -7.50 -31.40
CA LYS A 275 -94.06 -8.34 -31.57
C LYS A 275 -93.83 -9.75 -31.01
N GLY A 276 -94.72 -10.19 -30.12
CA GLY A 276 -94.68 -11.52 -29.51
C GLY A 276 -93.86 -11.62 -28.22
N GLN A 277 -93.29 -10.52 -27.74
CA GLN A 277 -92.64 -10.43 -26.43
C GLN A 277 -93.46 -9.53 -25.47
N PRO A 278 -93.29 -9.67 -24.15
CA PRO A 278 -93.79 -8.70 -23.18
C PRO A 278 -93.31 -7.28 -23.48
N ALA A 279 -94.05 -6.27 -23.04
CA ALA A 279 -93.65 -4.87 -23.18
C ALA A 279 -92.29 -4.62 -22.50
N GLY A 280 -91.37 -3.95 -23.19
CA GLY A 280 -90.01 -3.72 -22.75
C GLY A 280 -89.10 -3.18 -23.85
N THR A 281 -87.82 -2.98 -23.53
CA THR A 281 -86.77 -2.70 -24.52
C THR A 281 -85.94 -3.96 -24.68
N TYR A 282 -85.68 -4.37 -25.91
CA TYR A 282 -84.98 -5.61 -26.19
C TYR A 282 -83.78 -5.37 -27.09
N LEU A 283 -82.70 -6.11 -26.83
CA LEU A 283 -81.70 -6.38 -27.85
C LEU A 283 -82.21 -7.56 -28.68
N VAL A 284 -82.45 -7.32 -29.96
CA VAL A 284 -82.94 -8.30 -30.92
C VAL A 284 -81.78 -8.71 -31.81
N LEU A 285 -81.34 -9.96 -31.67
CA LEU A 285 -80.28 -10.53 -32.50
C LEU A 285 -80.91 -11.43 -33.55
N THR A 286 -80.71 -11.08 -34.82
CA THR A 286 -81.15 -11.90 -35.95
C THR A 286 -80.04 -12.89 -36.29
N LEU A 287 -80.29 -14.19 -36.16
CA LEU A 287 -79.35 -15.23 -36.56
C LEU A 287 -79.22 -15.26 -38.08
N ALA A 288 -78.07 -15.71 -38.59
CA ALA A 288 -77.86 -15.81 -40.04
C ALA A 288 -78.50 -17.06 -40.66
N ASN A 289 -79.18 -17.89 -39.86
CA ASN A 289 -79.86 -19.11 -40.31
C ASN A 289 -80.91 -18.85 -41.40
N ALA A 290 -81.35 -19.92 -42.06
CA ALA A 290 -82.24 -19.80 -43.23
C ALA A 290 -83.56 -19.07 -42.94
N THR A 291 -84.04 -19.14 -41.69
CA THR A 291 -85.27 -18.51 -41.23
C THR A 291 -85.08 -17.12 -40.61
N GLU A 292 -83.83 -16.68 -40.43
CA GLU A 292 -83.47 -15.44 -39.73
C GLU A 292 -84.11 -15.35 -38.34
N ASP A 293 -84.00 -16.45 -37.59
CA ASP A 293 -84.57 -16.57 -36.25
C ASP A 293 -84.04 -15.45 -35.35
N LYS A 294 -84.93 -14.92 -34.50
CA LYS A 294 -84.61 -13.82 -33.60
C LYS A 294 -84.40 -14.32 -32.18
N VAL A 295 -83.28 -13.94 -31.59
CA VAL A 295 -83.03 -14.06 -30.15
C VAL A 295 -83.38 -12.72 -29.50
N TYR A 296 -84.32 -12.76 -28.57
CA TYR A 296 -84.80 -11.59 -27.84
C TYR A 296 -84.20 -11.57 -26.44
N VAL A 297 -83.43 -10.53 -26.15
CA VAL A 297 -82.86 -10.33 -24.81
C VAL A 297 -83.49 -9.10 -24.19
N ASN A 298 -84.31 -9.29 -23.16
CA ASN A 298 -84.96 -8.18 -22.44
C ASN A 298 -83.91 -7.41 -21.65
N VAL A 299 -83.66 -6.14 -22.00
CA VAL A 299 -82.61 -5.36 -21.33
C VAL A 299 -82.97 -5.02 -19.89
N GLY A 300 -84.25 -4.98 -19.55
CA GLY A 300 -84.75 -4.67 -18.21
C GLY A 300 -84.48 -5.78 -17.18
N THR A 301 -84.22 -7.01 -17.62
CA THR A 301 -83.90 -8.15 -16.74
C THR A 301 -82.43 -8.54 -16.76
N LEU A 302 -81.61 -7.93 -17.62
CA LEU A 302 -80.18 -8.26 -17.74
C LEU A 302 -79.34 -7.79 -16.55
N VAL A 303 -79.85 -6.79 -15.84
CA VAL A 303 -79.18 -6.22 -14.68
C VAL A 303 -80.05 -6.48 -13.47
N ASP A 304 -79.45 -7.08 -12.44
CA ASP A 304 -80.10 -7.23 -11.14
C ASP A 304 -80.36 -5.83 -10.58
N ILE A 305 -81.60 -5.37 -10.69
CA ILE A 305 -82.08 -4.22 -9.95
C ILE A 305 -82.46 -4.71 -8.56
N TYR A 306 -81.47 -4.86 -7.68
CA TYR A 306 -81.73 -5.14 -6.27
C TYR A 306 -82.63 -4.05 -5.70
N THR A 307 -83.61 -4.45 -4.89
CA THR A 307 -84.45 -3.51 -4.14
C THR A 307 -84.04 -3.57 -2.68
N ALA A 308 -83.55 -2.45 -2.13
CA ALA A 308 -83.18 -2.40 -0.73
C ALA A 308 -84.44 -2.51 0.15
N LYS A 309 -84.38 -3.37 1.19
CA LYS A 309 -85.44 -3.44 2.19
C LYS A 309 -85.52 -2.11 2.93
N ALA A 310 -86.70 -1.50 2.94
CA ALA A 310 -86.94 -0.30 3.72
C ALA A 310 -86.86 -0.61 5.23
N SER A 311 -86.28 0.32 6.01
CA SER A 311 -86.21 0.27 7.47
C SER A 311 -85.51 -0.98 8.03
N ALA A 312 -84.27 -1.21 7.62
CA ALA A 312 -83.43 -2.26 8.21
C ALA A 312 -83.02 -1.90 9.66
N THR A 313 -82.80 -2.90 10.51
CA THR A 313 -82.58 -2.71 11.96
C THR A 313 -81.16 -2.29 12.33
N GLN A 314 -80.16 -2.65 11.53
CA GLN A 314 -78.74 -2.43 11.85
C GLN A 314 -78.01 -1.66 10.75
N VAL A 315 -78.12 -2.12 9.50
CA VAL A 315 -77.51 -1.47 8.33
C VAL A 315 -78.60 -1.16 7.32
N GLN A 316 -78.88 0.12 7.08
CA GLN A 316 -79.79 0.54 6.02
C GLN A 316 -79.01 0.67 4.72
N ILE A 317 -79.39 -0.13 3.73
CA ILE A 317 -78.88 -0.04 2.35
C ILE A 317 -79.76 0.93 1.55
N ALA A 318 -79.16 1.77 0.72
CA ALA A 318 -79.83 2.59 -0.28
C ALA A 318 -79.16 2.38 -1.64
N ILE A 319 -79.98 2.23 -2.68
CA ILE A 319 -79.52 1.97 -4.05
C ILE A 319 -79.97 3.15 -4.90
N ASP A 320 -79.01 3.92 -5.40
CA ASP A 320 -79.29 5.02 -6.33
C ASP A 320 -79.53 4.43 -7.74
N SER A 321 -80.75 4.56 -8.26
CA SER A 321 -81.10 4.01 -9.57
C SER A 321 -80.44 4.74 -10.75
N ALA A 322 -79.96 5.96 -10.57
CA ALA A 322 -79.30 6.76 -11.60
C ALA A 322 -77.79 6.50 -11.64
N THR A 323 -77.12 6.45 -10.49
CA THR A 323 -75.65 6.20 -10.42
C THR A 323 -75.30 4.74 -10.24
N ARG A 324 -76.26 3.88 -9.88
CA ARG A 324 -76.08 2.47 -9.51
C ARG A 324 -75.18 2.29 -8.29
N GLU A 325 -75.02 3.34 -7.49
CA GLU A 325 -74.23 3.31 -6.27
C GLU A 325 -75.06 2.70 -5.14
N ILE A 326 -74.44 1.75 -4.44
CA ILE A 326 -75.00 1.16 -3.23
C ILE A 326 -74.31 1.84 -2.06
N SER A 327 -75.09 2.54 -1.24
CA SER A 327 -74.61 3.09 0.02
C SER A 327 -75.22 2.32 1.19
N ALA A 328 -74.49 2.29 2.30
CA ALA A 328 -74.91 1.66 3.53
C ALA A 328 -74.71 2.66 4.67
N THR A 329 -75.69 2.77 5.55
CA THR A 329 -75.59 3.59 6.76
C THR A 329 -75.84 2.71 7.97
N ILE A 330 -75.03 2.88 9.02
CA ILE A 330 -75.28 2.27 10.32
C ILE A 330 -76.45 3.00 10.96
N VAL A 331 -77.46 2.24 11.38
CA VAL A 331 -78.61 2.80 12.09
C VAL A 331 -78.14 3.29 13.46
N ALA A 332 -78.51 4.51 13.83
CA ALA A 332 -78.05 5.12 15.08
C ALA A 332 -78.41 4.24 16.29
N GLY A 333 -77.41 3.95 17.14
CA GLY A 333 -77.58 3.10 18.32
C GLY A 333 -77.62 1.59 18.04
N SER A 334 -77.50 1.14 16.78
CA SER A 334 -77.55 -0.28 16.44
C SER A 334 -76.27 -1.07 16.75
N VAL A 335 -75.21 -0.38 17.20
CA VAL A 335 -73.94 -1.02 17.59
C VAL A 335 -73.88 -1.06 19.11
N THR A 336 -73.95 -2.27 19.65
CA THR A 336 -73.89 -2.57 21.08
C THR A 336 -72.67 -3.45 21.39
N ALA A 337 -72.54 -3.91 22.63
CA ALA A 337 -71.48 -4.86 22.99
C ALA A 337 -71.55 -6.18 22.22
N THR A 338 -72.74 -6.59 21.73
CA THR A 338 -72.89 -7.81 20.92
C THR A 338 -72.21 -7.71 19.56
N GLU A 339 -72.22 -6.53 18.94
CA GLU A 339 -71.59 -6.28 17.65
C GLU A 339 -70.08 -6.01 17.74
N LEU A 340 -69.59 -5.63 18.92
CA LEU A 340 -68.18 -5.34 19.17
C LEU A 340 -67.46 -6.60 19.63
N ALA A 341 -66.49 -7.07 18.85
CA ALA A 341 -65.62 -8.16 19.28
C ALA A 341 -64.83 -7.79 20.54
N ASP A 342 -64.42 -8.79 21.32
CA ASP A 342 -63.53 -8.59 22.46
C ASP A 342 -62.26 -7.84 22.03
N SER A 343 -61.86 -6.85 22.83
CA SER A 343 -60.74 -5.95 22.50
C SER A 343 -60.91 -5.12 21.21
N ALA A 344 -62.12 -4.98 20.65
CA ALA A 344 -62.34 -4.11 19.49
C ALA A 344 -62.07 -2.62 19.80
N VAL A 345 -62.34 -2.20 21.04
CA VAL A 345 -62.06 -0.84 21.55
C VAL A 345 -60.84 -0.91 22.47
N VAL A 346 -59.68 -0.52 21.94
CA VAL A 346 -58.41 -0.40 22.68
C VAL A 346 -58.04 1.07 22.89
N THR A 347 -57.14 1.34 23.82
CA THR A 347 -56.68 2.71 24.16
C THR A 347 -56.25 3.51 22.93
N ALA A 348 -55.48 2.91 22.02
CA ALA A 348 -55.04 3.59 20.79
C ALA A 348 -56.17 4.01 19.84
N LYS A 349 -57.38 3.42 19.94
CA LYS A 349 -58.56 3.80 19.15
C LYS A 349 -59.41 4.88 19.83
N ILE A 350 -59.10 5.23 21.08
CA ILE A 350 -59.76 6.29 21.84
C ILE A 350 -58.88 7.52 21.73
N ALA A 351 -59.32 8.52 20.98
CA ALA A 351 -58.61 9.80 20.92
C ALA A 351 -58.63 10.52 22.27
N ASP A 352 -57.58 11.29 22.55
CA ASP A 352 -57.45 12.06 23.79
C ASP A 352 -58.66 12.99 23.99
N GLY A 353 -59.20 13.00 25.22
CA GLY A 353 -60.38 13.79 25.57
C GLY A 353 -61.73 13.17 25.17
N ASN A 354 -61.78 12.11 24.34
CA ASN A 354 -63.06 11.50 23.96
C ASN A 354 -63.76 10.81 25.14
N VAL A 355 -63.02 10.27 26.11
CA VAL A 355 -63.57 9.75 27.36
C VAL A 355 -63.45 10.82 28.43
N THR A 356 -64.53 11.59 28.63
CA THR A 356 -64.62 12.60 29.68
C THR A 356 -65.02 11.94 31.01
N LYS A 357 -64.81 12.64 32.13
CA LYS A 357 -65.22 12.16 33.47
C LYS A 357 -66.69 11.68 33.49
N ALA A 358 -67.58 12.41 32.82
CA ALA A 358 -69.01 12.06 32.72
C ALA A 358 -69.30 10.75 31.98
N LYS A 359 -68.39 10.27 31.11
CA LYS A 359 -68.51 8.99 30.39
C LYS A 359 -67.97 7.80 31.20
N LEU A 360 -67.19 8.04 32.25
CA LEU A 360 -66.69 6.97 33.12
C LEU A 360 -67.79 6.48 34.06
N SER A 361 -67.64 5.27 34.60
CA SER A 361 -68.57 4.77 35.62
C SER A 361 -68.57 5.66 36.85
N LYS A 362 -69.71 5.70 37.56
CA LYS A 362 -69.86 6.53 38.77
C LYS A 362 -68.81 6.23 39.84
N GLU A 363 -68.39 4.97 39.95
CA GLU A 363 -67.37 4.53 40.92
C GLU A 363 -65.99 5.14 40.62
N VAL A 364 -65.57 5.14 39.35
CA VAL A 364 -64.30 5.76 38.94
C VAL A 364 -64.33 7.27 39.15
N GLN A 365 -65.45 7.92 38.80
CA GLN A 365 -65.64 9.35 39.02
C GLN A 365 -65.44 9.71 40.50
N ALA A 366 -66.06 8.95 41.41
CA ALA A 366 -65.94 9.17 42.86
C ALA A 366 -64.53 8.96 43.40
N SER A 367 -63.74 8.04 42.84
CA SER A 367 -62.33 7.86 43.23
C SER A 367 -61.46 9.05 42.83
N LEU A 368 -61.67 9.61 41.63
CA LEU A 368 -60.94 10.80 41.17
C LEU A 368 -61.27 12.02 42.06
N ASP A 369 -62.52 12.19 42.47
CA ASP A 369 -62.92 13.28 43.39
C ASP A 369 -62.18 13.24 44.74
N LYS A 370 -61.85 12.05 45.24
CA LYS A 370 -61.07 11.91 46.49
C LYS A 370 -59.61 12.34 46.30
N ALA A 371 -59.04 12.13 45.12
CA ALA A 371 -57.64 12.50 44.84
C ALA A 371 -57.43 14.02 44.92
N ASP A 372 -58.40 14.82 44.46
CA ASP A 372 -58.35 16.28 44.57
C ASP A 372 -58.30 16.77 46.03
N THR A 373 -58.82 15.97 46.97
CA THR A 373 -58.89 16.29 48.41
C THR A 373 -57.74 15.71 49.26
N ALA A 374 -56.72 15.11 48.64
CA ALA A 374 -55.55 14.63 49.38
C ALA A 374 -54.70 15.78 49.96
N LEU A 375 -53.99 15.53 51.07
CA LEU A 375 -53.19 16.51 51.83
C LEU A 375 -52.28 17.35 50.90
N GLN A 376 -52.54 18.66 50.82
CA GLN A 376 -51.81 19.58 49.95
C GLN A 376 -50.67 20.27 50.69
N GLU A 377 -49.77 20.91 49.95
CA GLU A 377 -48.61 21.61 50.54
C GLU A 377 -49.01 22.68 51.59
N ALA A 378 -50.17 23.32 51.41
CA ALA A 378 -50.72 24.28 52.36
C ALA A 378 -51.06 23.63 53.72
N ASP A 379 -51.47 22.37 53.74
CA ASP A 379 -51.90 21.67 54.96
C ASP A 379 -50.71 21.35 55.89
N VAL A 380 -49.49 21.30 55.36
CA VAL A 380 -48.25 21.03 56.11
C VAL A 380 -47.39 22.28 56.34
N ALA A 381 -47.85 23.45 55.89
CA ALA A 381 -47.09 24.70 56.00
C ALA A 381 -46.84 25.10 57.45
N THR A 382 -47.87 25.03 58.32
CA THR A 382 -47.74 25.35 59.76
C THR A 382 -46.75 24.41 60.45
N LEU A 383 -46.83 23.10 60.16
CA LEU A 383 -45.89 22.09 60.68
C LEU A 383 -44.44 22.39 60.29
N ARG A 384 -44.20 22.89 59.07
CA ARG A 384 -42.85 23.29 58.64
C ARG A 384 -42.33 24.50 59.40
N THR A 385 -43.19 25.50 59.66
CA THR A 385 -42.84 26.67 60.47
C THR A 385 -42.48 26.27 61.89
N ASP A 386 -43.32 25.46 62.54
CA ASP A 386 -43.08 24.98 63.91
C ASP A 386 -41.73 24.25 64.04
N VAL A 387 -41.38 23.40 63.06
CA VAL A 387 -40.08 22.71 63.03
C VAL A 387 -38.92 23.67 62.83
N SER A 388 -39.08 24.71 62.00
CA SER A 388 -38.05 25.74 61.77
C SER A 388 -37.79 26.57 63.04
N ASP A 389 -38.85 26.94 63.74
CA ASP A 389 -38.77 27.72 64.98
C ASP A 389 -38.08 26.92 66.10
N VAL A 390 -38.44 25.64 66.26
CA VAL A 390 -37.76 24.72 67.19
C VAL A 390 -36.28 24.60 66.86
N LYS A 391 -35.94 24.45 65.57
CA LYS A 391 -34.54 24.37 65.12
C LYS A 391 -33.75 25.63 65.45
N THR A 392 -34.38 26.80 65.35
CA THR A 392 -33.77 28.10 65.68
C THR A 392 -33.55 28.25 67.19
N SER A 393 -34.52 27.84 68.03
CA SER A 393 -34.40 27.93 69.49
C SER A 393 -33.28 27.05 70.06
N LEU A 394 -33.00 25.92 69.41
CA LEU A 394 -31.96 24.95 69.81
C LEU A 394 -30.54 25.30 69.30
N ALA A 395 -30.41 26.14 68.27
CA ALA A 395 -29.12 26.52 67.70
C ALA A 395 -28.28 27.41 68.64
N GLU A 396 -26.96 27.48 68.41
CA GLU A 396 -26.03 28.29 69.21
C GLU A 396 -26.43 29.78 69.18
N GLY A 397 -26.56 30.42 70.34
CA GLY A 397 -27.14 31.75 70.48
C GLY A 397 -28.68 31.79 70.57
N GLY A 398 -29.36 30.66 70.34
CA GLY A 398 -30.81 30.50 70.48
C GLY A 398 -31.28 30.51 71.94
N ALA A 399 -32.58 30.76 72.16
CA ALA A 399 -33.13 30.92 73.50
C ALA A 399 -32.87 29.71 74.41
N THR A 400 -33.10 28.49 73.91
CA THR A 400 -32.86 27.26 74.67
C THR A 400 -31.36 27.01 74.86
N ALA A 401 -30.54 27.22 73.83
CA ALA A 401 -29.09 27.04 73.92
C ALA A 401 -28.44 28.01 74.93
N ASN A 402 -28.85 29.28 74.94
CA ASN A 402 -28.36 30.29 75.88
C ASN A 402 -28.75 29.96 77.33
N ALA A 403 -29.98 29.49 77.56
CA ALA A 403 -30.42 29.05 78.89
C ALA A 403 -29.55 27.88 79.41
N ILE A 404 -29.22 26.91 78.55
CA ILE A 404 -28.33 25.79 78.89
C ILE A 404 -26.90 26.29 79.20
N ALA A 405 -26.37 27.23 78.40
CA ALA A 405 -25.03 27.80 78.62
C ALA A 405 -24.93 28.57 79.95
N ALA A 406 -25.94 29.38 80.28
CA ALA A 406 -26.02 30.11 81.55
C ALA A 406 -26.08 29.17 82.76
N ALA A 407 -26.86 28.09 82.68
CA ALA A 407 -26.93 27.07 83.73
C ALA A 407 -25.58 26.36 83.94
N LYS A 408 -24.85 26.04 82.87
CA LYS A 408 -23.49 25.48 82.96
C LYS A 408 -22.52 26.42 83.68
N LYS A 409 -22.52 27.71 83.29
CA LYS A 409 -21.68 28.75 83.93
C LYS A 409 -21.97 28.84 85.43
N ALA A 410 -23.25 28.90 85.82
CA ALA A 410 -23.64 28.95 87.22
C ALA A 410 -23.13 27.73 88.02
N GLY A 411 -23.17 26.54 87.43
CA GLY A 411 -22.59 25.33 88.04
C GLY A 411 -21.07 25.40 88.22
N THR A 412 -20.33 25.91 87.22
CA THR A 412 -18.88 26.13 87.32
C THR A 412 -18.51 27.17 88.38
N ASP A 413 -19.25 28.28 88.44
CA ASP A 413 -19.04 29.34 89.43
C ASP A 413 -19.29 28.79 90.85
N ALA A 414 -20.36 28.02 91.06
CA ALA A 414 -20.64 27.37 92.35
C ALA A 414 -19.54 26.38 92.78
N GLN A 415 -19.00 25.58 91.86
CA GLN A 415 -17.90 24.64 92.16
C GLN A 415 -16.61 25.37 92.57
N THR A 416 -16.33 26.52 91.95
CA THR A 416 -15.20 27.39 92.33
C THR A 416 -15.34 27.86 93.78
N SER A 417 -16.52 28.39 94.16
CA SER A 417 -16.77 28.83 95.54
C SER A 417 -16.65 27.70 96.58
N VAL A 418 -17.04 26.47 96.24
CA VAL A 418 -16.85 25.30 97.13
C VAL A 418 -15.38 24.99 97.35
N ASN A 419 -14.56 25.09 96.30
CA ASN A 419 -13.11 24.83 96.40
C ASN A 419 -12.43 25.88 97.29
N GLU A 420 -12.79 27.16 97.17
CA GLU A 420 -12.29 28.23 98.04
C GLU A 420 -12.67 28.02 99.52
N LEU A 421 -13.90 27.54 99.79
CA LEU A 421 -14.34 27.22 101.14
C LEU A 421 -13.52 26.08 101.77
N LYS A 422 -13.21 25.04 100.97
CA LYS A 422 -12.39 23.90 101.39
C LYS A 422 -11.01 24.35 101.88
N GLU A 423 -10.39 25.30 101.19
CA GLU A 423 -9.07 25.83 101.55
C GLU A 423 -9.09 26.61 102.87
N ARG A 424 -10.14 27.42 103.10
CA ARG A 424 -10.35 28.11 104.38
C ARG A 424 -10.52 27.16 105.56
N VAL A 425 -11.23 26.03 105.37
CA VAL A 425 -11.41 25.01 106.42
C VAL A 425 -10.07 24.37 106.79
N ASN A 426 -9.25 23.99 105.81
CA ASN A 426 -7.91 23.45 106.06
C ASN A 426 -7.03 24.43 106.87
N THR A 427 -7.21 25.74 106.69
CA THR A 427 -6.44 26.75 107.42
C THR A 427 -6.85 26.84 108.90
N LEU A 428 -8.12 26.58 109.21
CA LEU A 428 -8.65 26.55 110.59
C LEU A 428 -8.22 25.30 111.38
N GLU A 429 -8.12 24.15 110.71
CA GLU A 429 -7.68 22.90 111.36
C GLU A 429 -6.19 22.90 111.74
N GLY A 430 -5.38 23.81 111.18
CA GLY A 430 -3.94 23.91 111.45
C GLY A 430 -3.55 24.71 112.70
N VAL A 431 -4.49 25.21 113.51
CA VAL A 431 -4.18 26.03 114.69
C VAL A 431 -3.99 25.14 115.92
N GLU A 432 -2.76 25.10 116.45
CA GLU A 432 -2.39 24.29 117.62
C GLU A 432 -2.57 25.08 118.93
N HIS A 433 -3.34 24.53 119.87
CA HIS A 433 -3.60 25.14 121.18
C HIS A 433 -2.73 24.48 122.26
N VAL A 434 -1.72 25.20 122.73
CA VAL A 434 -0.87 24.76 123.85
C VAL A 434 -1.45 25.28 125.16
N ALA A 435 -1.62 24.39 126.15
CA ALA A 435 -2.09 24.74 127.47
C ALA A 435 -1.08 25.67 128.17
N VAL A 436 -1.58 26.79 128.70
CA VAL A 436 -0.80 27.73 129.52
C VAL A 436 -0.19 26.97 130.69
N THR A 437 1.11 27.08 130.86
CA THR A 437 1.85 26.35 131.88
C THR A 437 1.60 26.92 133.28
N GLU A 438 1.75 26.08 134.30
CA GLU A 438 1.57 26.47 135.70
C GLU A 438 2.55 27.59 136.15
N ALA A 439 3.68 27.73 135.44
CA ALA A 439 4.61 28.84 135.58
C ALA A 439 4.01 30.18 135.08
N GLU A 440 3.30 30.16 133.95
CA GLU A 440 2.61 31.33 133.39
C GLU A 440 1.40 31.74 134.23
N ILE A 441 0.73 30.78 134.89
CA ILE A 441 -0.36 31.07 135.84
C ILE A 441 0.18 31.64 137.16
N LYS A 442 1.25 31.07 137.73
CA LYS A 442 1.84 31.59 138.97
C LYS A 442 2.47 32.97 138.79
N ALA A 443 2.98 33.28 137.60
CA ALA A 443 3.44 34.62 137.23
C ALA A 443 2.32 35.68 137.28
N MET A 444 1.03 35.29 137.26
CA MET A 444 -0.09 36.22 137.41
C MET A 444 -0.42 36.58 138.87
N PHE A 445 0.11 35.88 139.90
CA PHE A 445 -0.38 36.05 141.29
C PHE A 445 0.63 36.08 142.46
N ALA A 446 1.94 35.87 142.29
CA ALA A 446 2.85 35.81 143.46
C ALA A 446 4.33 36.24 143.29
N THR A 447 4.60 37.56 143.23
CA THR A 447 5.30 38.25 144.33
C THR A 447 4.32 39.30 144.79
N LYS A 448 3.61 39.01 145.87
CA LYS A 448 3.97 38.00 146.89
C LYS A 448 3.88 36.52 146.53
#